data_AF-A0A948RVP8-F1
#
_entry.id   AF-A0A948RVP8-F1
#
_cell.length_a   1.000
_cell.length_b   1.000
_cell.length_c   1.000
_cell.angle_alpha   90.00
_cell.angle_beta   90.00
_cell.angle_gamma   90.00
#
_symmetry.space_group_name_H-M   'P 1'
#
loop_
_entity.id
_entity.type
_entity.pdbx_description
1 polymer ?
#
loop_
_entity_poly.entity_id
_entity_poly.type
_entity_poly.pdbx_seq_one_letter_code
_entity_poly.pdbx_strand_id
1 'polypeptide(L)'
;MSIPLTFVLILFLLTGNPAVVRADAKSASAPILESGGPTAAALEWAGDQAAEEGRTDEAIAFWQASYQKDPSRWSPAQHLAAAQIIRSPLVGLAWAIRALEAGWGSFRHQYTLVVNILLLLVESLLLATLIMGLLWIVRIVPLIHHGLLEMMKRFLPVAFASVAAGLVLALPLMANLGFWVTIAIPIILGAWLFRRPSPRGSILLGVGSFLSPVVLLLLARLTAPADPVHPLTLVDQIQRDAGYPRWSLVLNESLKTRPGDPLLRFARSISAWESGDLKTAEADLTFLEARGGIDRAKILANRAGVTLSGGDSEGAISQLWAARRIKQDQAEVAYNLALAYVNTFQMDKADREFRFAQDLDPGRIQEADRQRLLQGETQPMREQLGNAELWAAAFKVSWPFQRFPIPMPLALLYPAGNPWLLWPALLFAGLAVLLLGRRLRGLRLRSCSRCGRSICRRCVVRVGYRGLCGSCAAMVRARGRGWDRKLALRRYYPGGPMERGRWAPLTPILAGFIIPGGPQVVQERELRGFFYIAAASLSAFLLIHGGLPFPGLGGGDLVVFKNNAVGLSPFWPILGYLILGLSSAREAVLNQKRQRDVAVWIGTEGKKVA
;
A
#
# COMPACT_ATOMS: atom_id res chain seq x y z
N MET A 1 -15.08 28.92 6.05
CA MET A 1 -14.77 27.52 5.65
C MET A 1 -13.47 27.57 4.88
N SER A 2 -12.36 27.29 5.55
CA SER A 2 -11.02 27.38 4.96
C SER A 2 -10.77 26.08 4.21
N ILE A 3 -10.82 26.13 2.88
CA ILE A 3 -10.43 25.02 2.03
C ILE A 3 -8.91 24.85 2.22
N PRO A 4 -8.41 23.68 2.63
CA PRO A 4 -6.99 23.48 2.86
C PRO A 4 -6.23 23.60 1.54
N LEU A 5 -5.02 24.19 1.60
CA LEU A 5 -4.12 24.46 0.48
C LEU A 5 -3.85 23.21 -0.39
N THR A 6 -3.99 22.02 0.19
CA THR A 6 -3.95 20.71 -0.50
C THR A 6 -5.00 20.56 -1.58
N PHE A 7 -6.18 21.18 -1.45
CA PHE A 7 -7.25 21.12 -2.46
C PHE A 7 -6.99 22.07 -3.64
N VAL A 8 -6.31 23.20 -3.39
CA VAL A 8 -5.89 24.15 -4.44
C VAL A 8 -4.77 23.55 -5.28
N LEU A 9 -3.85 22.80 -4.67
CA LEU A 9 -2.78 22.10 -5.39
C LEU A 9 -3.32 20.99 -6.31
N ILE A 10 -4.36 20.28 -5.88
CA ILE A 10 -5.01 19.22 -6.68
C ILE A 10 -5.78 19.81 -7.88
N LEU A 11 -6.42 20.97 -7.71
CA LEU A 11 -7.10 21.67 -8.79
C LEU A 11 -6.12 22.27 -9.82
N PHE A 12 -4.95 22.74 -9.38
CA PHE A 12 -3.91 23.26 -10.29
C PHE A 12 -3.26 22.13 -11.12
N LEU A 13 -3.17 20.92 -10.58
CA LEU A 13 -2.67 19.72 -11.27
C LEU A 13 -3.65 19.15 -12.31
N LEU A 14 -4.95 19.46 -12.21
CA LEU A 14 -5.98 18.94 -13.11
C LEU A 14 -6.20 19.79 -14.37
N THR A 15 -5.74 21.04 -14.41
CA THR A 15 -6.05 21.98 -15.49
C THR A 15 -4.95 22.17 -16.54
N GLY A 16 -3.98 21.24 -16.62
CA GLY A 16 -3.07 21.02 -17.76
C GLY A 16 -2.82 22.22 -18.68
N ASN A 17 -2.06 23.21 -18.22
CA ASN A 17 -1.60 24.30 -19.08
C ASN A 17 -0.08 24.46 -18.94
N PRO A 18 0.72 23.97 -19.89
CA PRO A 18 2.17 24.05 -19.84
C PRO A 18 2.63 25.38 -20.43
N ALA A 19 2.42 26.48 -19.71
CA ALA A 19 3.04 27.76 -20.05
C ALA A 19 4.41 27.83 -19.37
N VAL A 20 5.42 27.40 -20.12
CA VAL A 20 6.86 27.72 -20.05
C VAL A 20 7.28 28.63 -18.88
N VAL A 21 7.89 28.03 -17.85
CA VAL A 21 8.82 28.75 -16.97
C VAL A 21 10.23 28.37 -17.41
N ARG A 22 10.80 29.15 -18.34
CA ARG A 22 12.26 29.22 -18.50
C ARG A 22 12.80 29.92 -17.26
N ALA A 23 13.26 29.14 -16.29
CA ALA A 23 14.21 29.64 -15.31
C ALA A 23 15.60 29.48 -15.93
N ASP A 24 16.23 30.61 -16.24
CA ASP A 24 17.63 30.69 -16.64
C ASP A 24 18.52 30.16 -15.52
N ALA A 25 18.76 28.85 -15.53
CA ALA A 25 19.88 28.26 -14.82
C ALA A 25 21.12 28.51 -15.67
N LYS A 26 21.90 29.55 -15.32
CA LYS A 26 23.26 29.71 -15.82
C LYS A 26 24.00 28.40 -15.56
N SER A 27 24.22 27.66 -16.63
CA SER A 27 24.96 26.40 -16.64
C SER A 27 26.42 26.69 -16.36
N ALA A 28 26.97 26.08 -15.31
CA ALA A 28 28.38 25.74 -15.34
C ALA A 28 28.55 24.74 -16.48
N SER A 29 29.29 25.14 -17.51
CA SER A 29 29.60 24.33 -18.69
C SER A 29 30.31 23.04 -18.26
N ALA A 30 29.57 21.93 -18.25
CA ALA A 30 30.18 20.60 -18.26
C ALA A 30 30.94 20.43 -19.57
N PRO A 31 32.12 19.79 -19.57
CA PRO A 31 32.92 19.62 -20.77
C PRO A 31 32.13 18.78 -21.78
N ILE A 32 32.07 19.28 -23.02
CA ILE A 32 31.57 18.55 -24.17
C ILE A 32 32.56 17.38 -24.38
N LEU A 33 32.18 16.19 -23.95
CA LEU A 33 32.95 14.96 -24.14
C LEU A 33 32.59 14.34 -25.50
N GLU A 34 33.64 13.89 -26.19
CA GLU A 34 33.69 13.40 -27.58
C GLU A 34 32.63 12.32 -27.91
N SER A 35 32.32 12.22 -29.21
CA SER A 35 31.35 11.30 -29.81
C SER A 35 31.66 9.84 -29.43
N GLY A 36 30.88 9.31 -28.49
CA GLY A 36 31.06 7.98 -27.89
C GLY A 36 30.92 7.94 -26.36
N GLY A 37 30.66 9.08 -25.71
CA GLY A 37 30.58 9.19 -24.24
C GLY A 37 29.59 8.23 -23.54
N PRO A 38 29.80 7.97 -22.23
CA PRO A 38 29.07 6.98 -21.44
C PRO A 38 27.56 7.13 -21.55
N THR A 39 26.82 6.01 -21.63
CA THR A 39 25.36 6.01 -21.69
C THR A 39 24.74 6.71 -20.47
N ALA A 40 23.48 7.16 -20.57
CA ALA A 40 22.79 7.74 -19.42
C ALA A 40 22.80 6.77 -18.22
N ALA A 41 22.61 5.47 -18.47
CA ALA A 41 22.70 4.43 -17.45
C ALA A 41 24.08 4.32 -16.81
N ALA A 42 25.17 4.43 -17.58
CA ALA A 42 26.53 4.40 -17.05
C ALA A 42 26.83 5.64 -16.19
N LEU A 43 26.33 6.81 -16.59
CA LEU A 43 26.44 8.05 -15.79
C LEU A 43 25.66 7.94 -14.48
N GLU A 44 24.44 7.39 -14.52
CA GLU A 44 23.64 7.13 -13.32
C GLU A 44 24.39 6.21 -12.35
N TRP A 45 24.90 5.07 -12.82
CA TRP A 45 25.65 4.11 -12.00
C TRP A 45 26.92 4.74 -11.40
N ALA A 46 27.66 5.54 -12.17
CA ALA A 46 28.82 6.27 -11.66
C ALA A 46 28.43 7.27 -10.56
N GLY A 47 27.27 7.93 -10.70
CA GLY A 47 26.71 8.80 -9.68
C GLY A 47 26.36 8.05 -8.40
N ASP A 48 25.78 6.86 -8.53
CA ASP A 48 25.42 6.00 -7.40
C ASP A 48 26.66 5.52 -6.64
N GLN A 49 27.70 5.08 -7.37
CA GLN A 49 28.99 4.70 -6.78
C GLN A 49 29.68 5.88 -6.07
N ALA A 50 29.73 7.05 -6.71
CA ALA A 50 30.29 8.25 -6.09
C ALA A 50 29.53 8.63 -4.80
N ALA A 51 28.22 8.44 -4.81
CA ALA A 51 27.38 8.68 -3.64
C ALA A 51 27.67 7.66 -2.51
N GLU A 52 27.86 6.37 -2.82
CA GLU A 52 28.25 5.32 -1.85
C GLU A 52 29.59 5.62 -1.17
N GLU A 53 30.52 6.21 -1.90
CA GLU A 53 31.82 6.63 -1.40
C GLU A 53 31.78 7.98 -0.66
N GLY A 54 30.61 8.60 -0.53
CA GLY A 54 30.42 9.90 0.15
C GLY A 54 30.83 11.12 -0.69
N ARG A 55 31.16 10.94 -1.98
CA ARG A 55 31.53 12.00 -2.93
C ARG A 55 30.28 12.69 -3.50
N THR A 56 29.57 13.43 -2.66
CA THR A 56 28.21 13.93 -2.99
C THR A 56 28.15 14.89 -4.18
N ASP A 57 29.14 15.76 -4.35
CA ASP A 57 29.10 16.77 -5.41
C ASP A 57 29.38 16.15 -6.80
N GLU A 58 30.26 15.14 -6.82
CA GLU A 58 30.54 14.34 -8.00
C GLU A 58 29.33 13.47 -8.39
N ALA A 59 28.65 12.87 -7.40
CA ALA A 59 27.40 12.16 -7.62
C ALA A 59 26.31 13.04 -8.25
N ILE A 60 26.12 14.27 -7.74
CA ILE A 60 25.18 15.24 -8.31
C ILE A 60 25.53 15.56 -9.77
N ALA A 61 26.82 15.74 -10.08
CA ALA A 61 27.25 16.01 -11.45
C ALA A 61 26.94 14.84 -12.39
N PHE A 62 27.21 13.60 -11.97
CA PHE A 62 26.88 12.40 -12.72
C PHE A 62 25.38 12.22 -12.95
N TRP A 63 24.55 12.42 -11.93
CA TRP A 63 23.10 12.34 -12.09
C TRP A 63 22.54 13.46 -12.98
N GLN A 64 23.10 14.68 -12.91
CA GLN A 64 22.73 15.77 -13.84
C GLN A 64 23.09 15.42 -15.28
N ALA A 65 24.29 14.90 -15.51
CA ALA A 65 24.72 14.48 -16.84
C ALA A 65 23.84 13.33 -17.38
N SER A 66 23.50 12.36 -16.52
CA SER A 66 22.55 11.31 -16.86
C SER A 66 21.18 11.87 -17.25
N TYR A 67 20.62 12.79 -16.46
CA TYR A 67 19.32 13.39 -16.74
C TYR A 67 19.31 14.23 -18.01
N GLN A 68 20.38 14.98 -18.29
CA GLN A 68 20.51 15.72 -19.54
C GLN A 68 20.56 14.79 -20.75
N LYS A 69 21.19 13.62 -20.60
CA LYS A 69 21.26 12.62 -21.65
C LYS A 69 19.95 11.85 -21.82
N ASP A 70 19.18 11.65 -20.77
CA ASP A 70 17.85 11.05 -20.87
C ASP A 70 16.90 11.60 -19.79
N PRO A 71 16.12 12.66 -20.11
CA PRO A 71 15.16 13.25 -19.17
C PRO A 71 13.99 12.32 -18.80
N SER A 72 13.77 11.24 -19.56
CA SER A 72 12.70 10.29 -19.29
C SER A 72 13.05 9.32 -18.15
N ARG A 73 14.33 9.28 -17.73
CA ARG A 73 14.78 8.47 -16.59
C ARG A 73 14.35 9.13 -15.28
N TRP A 74 13.59 8.37 -14.52
CA TRP A 74 13.07 8.80 -13.23
C TRP A 74 14.15 8.89 -12.14
N SER A 75 15.10 7.95 -12.09
CA SER A 75 16.06 7.81 -10.98
C SER A 75 17.03 8.99 -10.83
N PRO A 76 17.67 9.53 -11.88
CA PRO A 76 18.52 10.71 -11.74
C PRO A 76 17.77 11.92 -11.18
N ALA A 77 16.53 12.15 -11.62
CA ALA A 77 15.71 13.25 -11.12
C ALA A 77 15.37 13.07 -9.63
N GLN A 78 15.12 11.83 -9.18
CA GLN A 78 14.90 11.53 -7.78
C GLN A 78 16.17 11.76 -6.95
N HIS A 79 17.33 11.27 -7.38
CA HIS A 79 18.59 11.46 -6.66
C HIS A 79 18.94 12.95 -6.55
N LEU A 80 18.66 13.74 -7.59
CA LEU A 80 18.83 15.19 -7.57
C LEU A 80 17.82 15.88 -6.65
N ALA A 81 16.57 15.44 -6.62
CA ALA A 81 15.59 15.91 -5.65
C ALA A 81 16.07 15.64 -4.22
N ALA A 82 16.58 14.43 -3.97
CA ALA A 82 17.16 14.00 -2.69
C ALA A 82 18.29 14.90 -2.23
N ALA A 83 19.31 15.04 -3.08
CA ALA A 83 20.49 15.83 -2.76
C ALA A 83 20.16 17.32 -2.53
N GLN A 84 19.19 17.86 -3.27
CA GLN A 84 18.89 19.29 -3.26
C GLN A 84 17.80 19.69 -2.25
N ILE A 85 16.93 18.80 -1.77
CA ILE A 85 15.80 19.21 -0.91
C ILE A 85 16.26 19.90 0.39
N ILE A 86 17.42 19.50 0.92
CA ILE A 86 18.00 20.07 2.13
C ILE A 86 18.83 21.31 1.80
N ARG A 87 19.64 21.26 0.73
CA ARG A 87 20.55 22.34 0.34
C ARG A 87 19.81 23.54 -0.24
N SER A 88 18.77 23.30 -1.03
CA SER A 88 18.01 24.29 -1.79
C SER A 88 16.58 23.77 -2.02
N PRO A 89 15.65 23.97 -1.06
CA PRO A 89 14.34 23.34 -1.07
C PRO A 89 13.52 23.58 -2.35
N LEU A 90 13.59 24.78 -2.93
CA LEU A 90 12.89 25.09 -4.19
C LEU A 90 13.47 24.30 -5.38
N VAL A 91 14.80 24.15 -5.44
CA VAL A 91 15.48 23.37 -6.48
C VAL A 91 15.18 21.88 -6.30
N GLY A 92 15.22 21.38 -5.06
CA GLY A 92 14.82 20.02 -4.73
C GLY A 92 13.36 19.74 -5.09
N LEU A 93 12.45 20.69 -4.85
CA LEU A 93 11.04 20.57 -5.22
C LEU A 93 10.85 20.56 -6.75
N ALA A 94 11.59 21.38 -7.49
CA ALA A 94 11.57 21.37 -8.95
C ALA A 94 12.04 20.00 -9.51
N TRP A 95 13.11 19.43 -8.95
CA TRP A 95 13.55 18.08 -9.30
C TRP A 95 12.55 17.00 -8.89
N ALA A 96 11.86 17.15 -7.77
CA ALA A 96 10.80 16.24 -7.36
C ALA A 96 9.62 16.24 -8.34
N ILE A 97 9.24 17.41 -8.87
CA ILE A 97 8.20 17.52 -9.90
C ILE A 97 8.64 16.80 -11.18
N ARG A 98 9.88 17.03 -11.64
CA ARG A 98 10.45 16.33 -12.82
C ARG A 98 10.51 14.83 -12.62
N ALA A 99 10.89 14.37 -11.43
CA ALA A 99 10.86 12.96 -11.08
C ALA A 99 9.43 12.41 -11.17
N LEU A 100 8.42 13.13 -10.67
CA LEU A 100 7.02 12.71 -10.80
C LEU A 100 6.55 12.63 -12.26
N GLU A 101 6.92 13.61 -13.09
CA GLU A 101 6.61 13.62 -14.53
C GLU A 101 7.25 12.42 -15.25
N ALA A 102 8.55 12.18 -15.03
CA ALA A 102 9.27 11.03 -15.59
C ALA A 102 8.71 9.69 -15.08
N GLY A 103 8.37 9.63 -13.79
CA GLY A 103 7.75 8.45 -13.16
C GLY A 103 6.35 8.17 -13.72
N TRP A 104 5.57 9.20 -14.03
CA TRP A 104 4.24 9.04 -14.64
C TRP A 104 4.34 8.50 -16.07
N GLY A 105 5.44 8.75 -16.79
CA GLY A 105 5.71 8.13 -18.08
C GLY A 105 6.06 6.64 -18.00
N SER A 106 6.32 6.07 -16.81
CA SER A 106 6.85 4.72 -16.66
C SER A 106 5.88 3.76 -15.98
N PHE A 107 5.53 2.68 -16.69
CA PHE A 107 4.71 1.60 -16.14
C PHE A 107 5.27 1.04 -14.83
N ARG A 108 6.56 0.73 -14.75
CA ARG A 108 7.17 0.16 -13.53
C ARG A 108 6.99 1.06 -12.31
N HIS A 109 7.14 2.37 -12.48
CA HIS A 109 6.98 3.33 -11.39
C HIS A 109 5.53 3.48 -10.99
N GLN A 110 4.62 3.62 -11.96
CA GLN A 110 3.18 3.63 -11.71
C GLN A 110 2.75 2.36 -10.95
N TYR A 111 3.21 1.19 -11.42
CA TYR A 111 2.89 -0.10 -10.84
C TYR A 111 3.38 -0.22 -9.41
N THR A 112 4.67 0.07 -9.16
CA THR A 112 5.26 -0.02 -7.83
C THR A 112 4.59 0.96 -6.86
N LEU A 113 4.28 2.19 -7.29
CA LEU A 113 3.58 3.17 -6.47
C LEU A 113 2.19 2.66 -6.05
N VAL A 114 1.41 2.13 -6.99
CA VAL A 114 0.08 1.58 -6.71
C VAL A 114 0.17 0.42 -5.74
N VAL A 115 1.10 -0.52 -5.96
CA VAL A 115 1.32 -1.68 -5.07
C VAL A 115 1.72 -1.23 -3.67
N ASN A 116 2.63 -0.25 -3.56
CA ASN A 116 3.07 0.29 -2.28
C ASN A 116 1.93 0.95 -1.49
N ILE A 117 1.12 1.77 -2.17
CA ILE A 117 -0.05 2.41 -1.54
C ILE A 117 -1.05 1.36 -1.07
N LEU A 118 -1.35 0.38 -1.91
CA LEU A 118 -2.29 -0.71 -1.58
C LEU A 118 -1.77 -1.57 -0.43
N LEU A 119 -0.48 -1.91 -0.42
CA LEU A 119 0.14 -2.70 0.63
C LEU A 119 0.07 -1.97 1.97
N LEU A 120 0.48 -0.70 2.02
CA LEU A 120 0.40 0.12 3.23
C LEU A 120 -1.03 0.27 3.75
N LEU A 121 -1.99 0.49 2.85
CA LEU A 121 -3.39 0.59 3.22
C LEU A 121 -3.90 -0.73 3.81
N VAL A 122 -3.58 -1.86 3.18
CA VAL A 122 -4.00 -3.18 3.65
C VAL A 122 -3.37 -3.52 5.00
N GLU A 123 -2.06 -3.36 5.14
CA GLU A 123 -1.33 -3.67 6.37
C GLU A 123 -1.81 -2.79 7.53
N SER A 124 -2.02 -1.49 7.28
CA SER A 124 -2.55 -0.57 8.28
C SER A 124 -3.97 -0.92 8.72
N LEU A 125 -4.84 -1.34 7.78
CA LEU A 125 -6.20 -1.79 8.10
C LEU A 125 -6.19 -3.11 8.88
N LEU A 126 -5.38 -4.10 8.47
CA LEU A 126 -5.25 -5.38 9.17
C LEU A 126 -4.73 -5.18 10.60
N LEU A 127 -3.69 -4.37 10.76
CA LEU A 127 -3.15 -4.03 12.08
C LEU A 127 -4.16 -3.27 12.94
N ALA A 128 -4.90 -2.32 12.35
CA ALA A 128 -5.93 -1.60 13.08
C ALA A 128 -7.07 -2.51 13.56
N THR A 129 -7.50 -3.44 12.71
CA THR A 129 -8.49 -4.45 13.07
C THR A 129 -7.96 -5.37 14.18
N LEU A 130 -6.69 -5.75 14.14
CA LEU A 130 -6.03 -6.56 15.18
C LEU A 130 -5.98 -5.81 16.52
N ILE A 131 -5.46 -4.57 16.55
CA ILE A 131 -5.36 -3.74 17.75
C ILE A 131 -6.76 -3.49 18.33
N MET A 132 -7.74 -3.17 17.49
CA MET A 132 -9.12 -2.98 17.94
C MET A 132 -9.69 -4.25 18.58
N GLY A 133 -9.44 -5.42 17.98
CA GLY A 133 -9.83 -6.72 18.53
C GLY A 133 -9.16 -7.02 19.87
N LEU A 134 -7.87 -6.73 20.01
CA LEU A 134 -7.13 -6.88 21.27
C LEU A 134 -7.68 -5.96 22.38
N LEU A 135 -7.97 -4.70 22.06
CA LEU A 135 -8.59 -3.76 23.01
C LEU A 135 -9.96 -4.26 23.48
N TRP A 136 -10.71 -4.93 22.61
CA TRP A 136 -11.98 -5.56 22.95
C TRP A 136 -11.83 -6.77 23.88
N ILE A 137 -10.84 -7.63 23.63
CA ILE A 137 -10.54 -8.79 24.48
C ILE A 137 -10.35 -8.36 25.93
N VAL A 138 -9.58 -7.29 26.18
CA VAL A 138 -9.29 -6.78 27.54
C VAL A 138 -10.59 -6.51 28.32
N ARG A 139 -11.65 -6.08 27.64
CA ARG A 139 -12.96 -5.81 28.25
C ARG A 139 -13.82 -7.07 28.42
N ILE A 140 -13.77 -7.99 27.47
CA ILE A 140 -14.70 -9.13 27.37
C ILE A 140 -14.19 -10.35 28.15
N VAL A 141 -12.89 -10.62 28.11
CA VAL A 141 -12.27 -11.79 28.76
C VAL A 141 -12.57 -11.89 30.25
N PRO A 142 -12.47 -10.82 31.08
CA PRO A 142 -12.77 -10.94 32.51
C PRO A 142 -14.22 -11.34 32.81
N LEU A 143 -15.15 -11.06 31.89
CA LEU A 143 -16.55 -11.45 32.03
C LEU A 143 -16.73 -12.94 31.67
N ILE A 144 -16.15 -13.38 30.54
CA ILE A 144 -16.21 -14.79 30.12
C ILE A 144 -15.49 -15.68 31.15
N HIS A 145 -14.31 -15.26 31.60
CA HIS A 145 -13.55 -15.94 32.64
C HIS A 145 -14.37 -16.14 33.91
N HIS A 146 -15.08 -15.10 34.38
CA HIS A 146 -15.99 -15.23 35.52
C HIS A 146 -17.12 -16.24 35.27
N GLY A 147 -17.70 -16.27 34.07
CA GLY A 147 -18.72 -17.25 33.69
C GLY A 147 -18.21 -18.69 33.67
N LEU A 148 -17.00 -18.90 33.12
CA LEU A 148 -16.33 -20.19 33.11
C LEU A 148 -15.98 -20.65 34.53
N LEU A 149 -15.42 -19.76 35.35
CA LEU A 149 -15.13 -20.04 36.76
C LEU A 149 -16.39 -20.49 37.52
N GLU A 150 -17.52 -19.80 37.32
CA GLU A 150 -18.80 -20.14 37.96
C GLU A 150 -19.34 -21.50 37.49
N MET A 151 -19.03 -21.91 36.26
CA MET A 151 -19.37 -23.23 35.73
C MET A 151 -18.46 -24.31 36.33
N MET A 152 -17.15 -24.07 36.34
CA MET A 152 -16.13 -25.05 36.70
C MET A 152 -16.01 -25.27 38.20
N LYS A 153 -16.35 -24.27 39.03
CA LYS A 153 -16.35 -24.42 40.50
C LYS A 153 -17.33 -25.46 41.05
N ARG A 154 -18.23 -25.98 40.19
CA ARG A 154 -19.11 -27.11 40.53
C ARG A 154 -18.35 -28.44 40.61
N PHE A 155 -17.20 -28.51 39.95
CA PHE A 155 -16.40 -29.73 39.81
C PHE A 155 -14.98 -29.56 40.37
N LEU A 156 -14.47 -28.33 40.45
CA LEU A 156 -13.09 -28.03 40.84
C LEU A 156 -13.04 -27.01 41.99
N PRO A 157 -12.01 -27.05 42.86
CA PRO A 157 -11.75 -25.96 43.80
C PRO A 157 -11.53 -24.63 43.07
N VAL A 158 -11.85 -23.51 43.73
CA VAL A 158 -11.91 -22.16 43.11
C VAL A 158 -10.59 -21.76 42.43
N ALA A 159 -9.45 -22.07 43.05
CA ALA A 159 -8.13 -21.80 42.47
C ALA A 159 -7.92 -22.54 41.14
N PHE A 160 -8.14 -23.86 41.12
CA PHE A 160 -8.03 -24.68 39.92
C PHE A 160 -9.06 -24.31 38.85
N ALA A 161 -10.31 -24.01 39.25
CA ALA A 161 -11.35 -23.55 38.33
C ALA A 161 -10.97 -22.23 37.64
N SER A 162 -10.33 -21.30 38.35
CA SER A 162 -9.85 -20.04 37.80
C SER A 162 -8.73 -20.24 36.77
N VAL A 163 -7.76 -21.12 37.08
CA VAL A 163 -6.67 -21.46 36.14
C VAL A 163 -7.23 -22.17 34.91
N ALA A 164 -8.10 -23.15 35.10
CA ALA A 164 -8.71 -23.89 33.99
C ALA A 164 -9.57 -22.98 33.10
N ALA A 165 -10.32 -22.02 33.67
CA ALA A 165 -11.04 -21.01 32.91
C ALA A 165 -10.10 -20.12 32.08
N GLY A 166 -8.92 -19.78 32.60
CA GLY A 166 -7.88 -19.06 31.86
C GLY A 166 -7.30 -19.89 30.72
N LEU A 167 -6.99 -21.17 30.97
CA LEU A 167 -6.47 -22.09 29.96
C LEU A 167 -7.46 -22.30 28.81
N VAL A 168 -8.76 -22.41 29.08
CA VAL A 168 -9.79 -22.50 28.03
C VAL A 168 -9.78 -21.27 27.10
N LEU A 169 -9.53 -20.08 27.64
CA LEU A 169 -9.44 -18.85 26.84
C LEU A 169 -8.11 -18.72 26.09
N ALA A 170 -7.03 -19.27 26.63
CA ALA A 170 -5.70 -19.28 26.00
C ALA A 170 -5.52 -20.43 24.98
N LEU A 171 -6.37 -21.47 25.04
CA LEU A 171 -6.28 -22.67 24.21
C LEU A 171 -6.15 -22.37 22.71
N PRO A 172 -6.92 -21.45 22.10
CA PRO A 172 -6.79 -21.17 20.67
C PRO A 172 -5.39 -20.67 20.28
N LEU A 173 -4.77 -19.86 21.15
CA LEU A 173 -3.41 -19.36 20.92
C LEU A 173 -2.38 -20.48 21.11
N MET A 174 -2.52 -21.29 22.16
CA MET A 174 -1.63 -22.43 22.43
C MET A 174 -1.70 -23.51 21.33
N ALA A 175 -2.88 -23.70 20.74
CA ALA A 175 -3.11 -24.61 19.63
C ALA A 175 -2.69 -24.03 18.26
N ASN A 176 -2.05 -22.86 18.24
CA ASN A 176 -1.60 -22.18 17.03
C ASN A 176 -2.76 -21.94 16.02
N LEU A 177 -3.96 -21.58 16.50
CA LEU A 177 -5.09 -21.20 15.63
C LEU A 177 -4.99 -19.77 15.09
N GLY A 178 -3.90 -19.07 15.41
CA GLY A 178 -3.64 -17.70 14.99
C GLY A 178 -4.44 -16.64 15.76
N PHE A 179 -4.01 -15.39 15.62
CA PHE A 179 -4.65 -14.27 16.31
C PHE A 179 -6.10 -14.03 15.87
N TRP A 180 -6.43 -14.20 14.59
CA TRP A 180 -7.79 -13.96 14.12
C TRP A 180 -8.83 -14.84 14.82
N VAL A 181 -8.57 -16.15 14.92
CA VAL A 181 -9.47 -17.10 15.59
C VAL A 181 -9.49 -16.85 17.09
N THR A 182 -8.32 -16.61 17.69
CA THR A 182 -8.17 -16.33 19.13
C THR A 182 -8.96 -15.10 19.55
N ILE A 183 -8.99 -14.07 18.71
CA ILE A 183 -9.73 -12.82 18.96
C ILE A 183 -11.22 -12.97 18.65
N ALA A 184 -11.57 -13.69 17.58
CA ALA A 184 -12.96 -13.89 17.17
C ALA A 184 -13.79 -14.65 18.22
N ILE A 185 -13.24 -15.72 18.81
CA ILE A 185 -13.95 -16.57 19.80
C ILE A 185 -14.58 -15.77 20.96
N PRO A 186 -13.80 -15.02 21.78
CA PRO A 186 -14.35 -14.27 22.91
C PRO A 186 -15.31 -13.17 22.46
N ILE A 187 -15.11 -12.60 21.27
CA ILE A 187 -15.96 -11.52 20.75
C ILE A 187 -17.32 -12.06 20.30
N ILE A 188 -17.36 -13.17 19.55
CA ILE A 188 -18.60 -13.83 19.14
C ILE A 188 -19.35 -14.33 20.38
N LEU A 189 -18.64 -14.98 21.31
CA LEU A 189 -19.22 -15.45 22.57
C LEU A 189 -19.75 -14.28 23.42
N GLY A 190 -19.03 -13.17 23.44
CA GLY A 190 -19.45 -11.94 24.10
C GLY A 190 -20.69 -11.32 23.46
N ALA A 191 -20.73 -11.18 22.14
CA ALA A 191 -21.91 -10.70 21.40
C ALA A 191 -23.17 -11.50 21.71
N TRP A 192 -22.99 -12.80 21.90
CA TRP A 192 -24.07 -13.73 22.18
C TRP A 192 -24.51 -13.75 23.66
N LEU A 193 -23.59 -13.55 24.60
CA LEU A 193 -23.86 -13.52 26.05
C LEU A 193 -24.28 -12.14 26.58
N PHE A 194 -23.82 -11.06 25.94
CA PHE A 194 -24.05 -9.68 26.36
C PHE A 194 -25.04 -8.99 25.41
N ARG A 195 -26.10 -8.40 25.95
CA ARG A 195 -27.14 -7.69 25.15
C ARG A 195 -26.75 -6.25 24.77
N ARG A 196 -25.46 -5.91 24.87
CA ARG A 196 -24.95 -4.53 24.83
C ARG A 196 -23.71 -4.24 23.98
N PRO A 197 -22.97 -5.19 23.38
CA PRO A 197 -21.86 -4.78 22.53
C PRO A 197 -22.44 -4.02 21.35
N SER A 198 -21.80 -2.90 21.03
CA SER A 198 -22.07 -2.21 19.79
C SER A 198 -21.78 -3.21 18.65
N PRO A 199 -22.72 -3.44 17.72
CA PRO A 199 -22.53 -4.43 16.66
C PRO A 199 -21.40 -4.03 15.69
N ARG A 200 -21.00 -2.76 15.68
CA ARG A 200 -20.15 -2.18 14.62
C ARG A 200 -18.71 -2.71 14.68
N GLY A 201 -18.09 -2.73 15.86
CA GLY A 201 -16.72 -3.24 16.01
C GLY A 201 -16.61 -4.74 15.81
N SER A 202 -17.62 -5.52 16.21
CA SER A 202 -17.67 -6.96 15.91
C SER A 202 -17.83 -7.24 14.42
N ILE A 203 -18.57 -6.39 13.69
CA ILE A 203 -18.68 -6.48 12.23
C ILE A 203 -17.35 -6.14 11.58
N LEU A 204 -16.69 -5.05 11.97
CA LEU A 204 -15.38 -4.66 11.41
C LEU A 204 -14.32 -5.74 11.61
N LEU A 205 -14.26 -6.34 12.81
CA LEU A 205 -13.36 -7.45 13.09
C LEU A 205 -13.74 -8.71 12.28
N GLY A 206 -15.03 -9.03 12.18
CA GLY A 206 -15.51 -10.16 11.40
C GLY A 206 -15.16 -10.02 9.92
N VAL A 207 -15.42 -8.85 9.34
CA VAL A 207 -15.11 -8.55 7.94
C VAL A 207 -13.60 -8.56 7.70
N GLY A 208 -12.82 -7.86 8.53
CA GLY A 208 -11.36 -7.77 8.38
C GLY A 208 -10.67 -9.13 8.51
N SER A 209 -11.05 -9.93 9.51
CA SER A 209 -10.52 -11.29 9.66
C SER A 209 -10.95 -12.19 8.51
N PHE A 210 -12.23 -12.21 8.14
CA PHE A 210 -12.75 -13.09 7.09
C PHE A 210 -12.18 -12.79 5.70
N LEU A 211 -11.99 -11.50 5.37
CA LEU A 211 -11.42 -11.08 4.08
C LEU A 211 -9.90 -11.16 4.05
N SER A 212 -9.21 -11.24 5.20
CA SER A 212 -7.74 -11.21 5.25
C SER A 212 -7.03 -12.27 4.38
N PRO A 213 -7.49 -13.53 4.24
CA PRO A 213 -6.88 -14.48 3.31
C PRO A 213 -7.00 -14.04 1.85
N VAL A 214 -8.17 -13.51 1.45
CA VAL A 214 -8.41 -13.00 0.09
C VAL A 214 -7.51 -11.81 -0.18
N VAL A 215 -7.41 -10.90 0.79
CA VAL A 215 -6.58 -9.71 0.70
C VAL A 215 -5.10 -10.08 0.55
N LEU A 216 -4.60 -11.08 1.30
CA LEU A 216 -3.22 -11.56 1.12
C LEU A 216 -2.98 -12.16 -0.26
N LEU A 217 -3.96 -12.85 -0.85
CA LEU A 217 -3.81 -13.39 -2.21
C LEU A 217 -3.81 -12.29 -3.27
N LEU A 218 -4.66 -11.27 -3.09
CA LEU A 218 -4.67 -10.11 -3.95
C LEU A 218 -3.32 -9.38 -3.85
N LEU A 219 -2.80 -9.17 -2.63
CA LEU A 219 -1.46 -8.62 -2.44
C LEU A 219 -0.40 -9.46 -3.14
N ALA A 220 -0.36 -10.77 -2.92
CA ALA A 220 0.61 -11.65 -3.56
C ALA A 220 0.61 -11.52 -5.11
N ARG A 221 -0.58 -11.42 -5.71
CA ARG A 221 -0.73 -11.20 -7.16
C ARG A 221 -0.24 -9.83 -7.60
N LEU A 222 -0.57 -8.80 -6.82
CA LEU A 222 -0.16 -7.41 -7.10
C LEU A 222 1.34 -7.18 -6.86
N THR A 223 2.00 -8.01 -6.04
CA THR A 223 3.44 -7.88 -5.79
C THR A 223 4.28 -8.70 -6.75
N ALA A 224 3.68 -9.62 -7.52
CA ALA A 224 4.43 -10.52 -8.41
C ALA A 224 5.28 -9.79 -9.48
N PRO A 225 4.82 -8.66 -10.08
CA PRO A 225 5.65 -7.90 -11.01
C PRO A 225 6.79 -7.09 -10.35
N ALA A 226 6.96 -7.14 -9.02
CA ALA A 226 8.16 -6.61 -8.39
C ALA A 226 9.40 -7.51 -8.60
N ASP A 227 9.22 -8.75 -9.05
CA ASP A 227 10.32 -9.63 -9.44
C ASP A 227 11.03 -9.09 -10.71
N PRO A 228 12.37 -8.88 -10.69
CA PRO A 228 13.11 -8.38 -11.84
C PRO A 228 13.00 -9.26 -13.09
N VAL A 229 12.74 -10.56 -12.96
CA VAL A 229 12.58 -11.47 -14.11
C VAL A 229 11.11 -11.68 -14.52
N HIS A 230 10.21 -10.88 -13.95
CA HIS A 230 8.80 -10.91 -14.31
C HIS A 230 8.59 -10.40 -15.74
N PRO A 231 7.71 -11.02 -16.57
CA PRO A 231 7.53 -10.62 -17.97
C PRO A 231 7.23 -9.13 -18.18
N LEU A 232 6.32 -8.55 -17.39
CA LEU A 232 6.02 -7.12 -17.46
C LEU A 232 7.23 -6.23 -17.17
N THR A 233 8.05 -6.62 -16.21
CA THR A 233 9.23 -5.86 -15.78
C THR A 233 10.33 -5.95 -16.82
N LEU A 234 10.55 -7.15 -17.36
CA LEU A 234 11.51 -7.38 -18.44
C LEU A 234 11.14 -6.58 -19.69
N VAL A 235 9.86 -6.55 -20.08
CA VAL A 235 9.42 -5.79 -21.25
C VAL A 235 9.63 -4.29 -21.08
N ASP A 236 9.23 -3.71 -19.94
CA ASP A 236 9.47 -2.28 -19.66
C ASP A 236 10.96 -1.94 -19.63
N GLN A 237 11.81 -2.81 -19.06
CA GLN A 237 13.26 -2.62 -19.05
C GLN A 237 13.87 -2.70 -20.45
N ILE A 238 13.51 -3.72 -21.23
CA ILE A 238 14.07 -3.96 -22.56
C ILE A 238 13.59 -2.91 -23.57
N GLN A 239 12.35 -2.41 -23.46
CA GLN A 239 11.89 -1.32 -24.31
C GLN A 239 12.71 -0.02 -24.12
N ARG A 240 13.34 0.16 -22.96
CA ARG A 240 14.22 1.32 -22.67
C ARG A 240 15.67 1.06 -23.02
N ASP A 241 16.15 -0.17 -22.84
CA ASP A 241 17.57 -0.53 -23.00
C ASP A 241 17.73 -1.84 -23.78
N ALA A 242 17.19 -1.91 -24.98
CA ALA A 242 17.16 -3.15 -25.76
C ALA A 242 18.55 -3.69 -26.14
N GLY A 243 19.55 -2.80 -26.20
CA GLY A 243 20.91 -3.10 -26.65
C GLY A 243 21.79 -3.72 -25.59
N TYR A 244 21.30 -3.86 -24.36
CA TYR A 244 22.08 -4.46 -23.28
C TYR A 244 22.26 -5.98 -23.52
N PRO A 245 23.49 -6.49 -23.71
CA PRO A 245 23.71 -7.87 -24.15
C PRO A 245 23.14 -8.94 -23.20
N ARG A 246 23.02 -8.62 -21.91
CA ARG A 246 22.50 -9.52 -20.86
C ARG A 246 21.05 -9.94 -21.10
N TRP A 247 20.25 -9.14 -21.83
CA TRP A 247 18.83 -9.45 -22.03
C TRP A 247 18.59 -10.75 -22.77
N SER A 248 19.43 -11.07 -23.75
CA SER A 248 19.37 -12.34 -24.49
C SER A 248 19.40 -13.55 -23.55
N LEU A 249 20.30 -13.57 -22.57
CA LEU A 249 20.44 -14.64 -21.60
C LEU A 249 19.22 -14.72 -20.67
N VAL A 250 18.77 -13.58 -20.13
CA VAL A 250 17.63 -13.52 -19.20
C VAL A 250 16.33 -13.94 -19.89
N LEU A 251 16.11 -13.51 -21.13
CA LEU A 251 14.94 -13.87 -21.93
C LEU A 251 14.94 -15.34 -22.31
N ASN A 252 16.08 -15.89 -22.73
CA ASN A 252 16.19 -17.30 -23.07
C ASN A 252 15.90 -18.19 -21.85
N GLU A 253 16.40 -17.84 -20.67
CA GLU A 253 16.08 -18.57 -19.44
C GLU A 253 14.60 -18.45 -19.06
N SER A 254 14.04 -17.24 -19.15
CA SER A 254 12.62 -17.00 -18.85
C SER A 254 11.69 -17.77 -19.80
N LEU A 255 12.03 -17.83 -21.09
CA LEU A 255 11.25 -18.54 -22.11
C LEU A 255 11.35 -20.07 -21.99
N LYS A 256 12.39 -20.64 -21.36
CA LYS A 256 12.40 -22.09 -21.04
C LYS A 256 11.22 -22.47 -20.14
N THR A 257 10.90 -21.62 -19.18
CA THR A 257 9.80 -21.84 -18.23
C THR A 257 8.44 -21.39 -18.79
N ARG A 258 8.43 -20.38 -19.67
CA ARG A 258 7.21 -19.79 -20.25
C ARG A 258 7.32 -19.61 -21.77
N PRO A 259 7.41 -20.70 -22.56
CA PRO A 259 7.74 -20.62 -23.99
C PRO A 259 6.64 -19.97 -24.85
N GLY A 260 5.41 -19.88 -24.36
CA GLY A 260 4.28 -19.27 -25.04
C GLY A 260 3.91 -17.87 -24.57
N ASP A 261 4.72 -17.25 -23.69
CA ASP A 261 4.41 -15.94 -23.14
C ASP A 261 4.61 -14.84 -24.22
N PRO A 262 3.54 -14.10 -24.59
CA PRO A 262 3.61 -13.11 -25.67
C PRO A 262 4.47 -11.90 -25.28
N LEU A 263 4.49 -11.53 -24.00
CA LEU A 263 5.28 -10.40 -23.52
C LEU A 263 6.77 -10.72 -23.61
N LEU A 264 7.18 -11.91 -23.14
CA LEU A 264 8.59 -12.32 -23.21
C LEU A 264 9.09 -12.44 -24.66
N ARG A 265 8.26 -12.97 -25.56
CA ARG A 265 8.62 -13.04 -26.99
C ARG A 265 8.69 -11.68 -27.65
N PHE A 266 7.80 -10.76 -27.30
CA PHE A 266 7.86 -9.39 -27.79
C PHE A 266 9.12 -8.67 -27.32
N ALA A 267 9.48 -8.82 -26.03
CA ALA A 267 10.72 -8.28 -25.51
C ALA A 267 11.95 -8.91 -26.19
N ARG A 268 11.94 -10.23 -26.43
CA ARG A 268 13.03 -10.89 -27.16
C ARG A 268 13.12 -10.45 -28.60
N SER A 269 12.00 -10.22 -29.30
CA SER A 269 12.05 -9.69 -30.67
C SER A 269 12.71 -8.31 -30.73
N ILE A 270 12.44 -7.44 -29.74
CA ILE A 270 13.05 -6.11 -29.65
C ILE A 270 14.55 -6.21 -29.36
N SER A 271 14.95 -7.03 -28.39
CA SER A 271 16.36 -7.21 -28.03
C SER A 271 17.16 -7.89 -29.14
N ALA A 272 16.58 -8.91 -29.79
CA ALA A 272 17.19 -9.62 -30.92
C ALA A 272 17.41 -8.68 -32.11
N TRP A 273 16.40 -7.85 -32.44
CA TRP A 273 16.50 -6.84 -33.48
C TRP A 273 17.67 -5.88 -33.21
N GLU A 274 17.76 -5.32 -32.00
CA GLU A 274 18.84 -4.41 -31.62
C GLU A 274 20.22 -5.07 -31.70
N SER A 275 20.32 -6.35 -31.33
CA SER A 275 21.57 -7.11 -31.41
C SER A 275 21.96 -7.55 -32.83
N GLY A 276 21.12 -7.27 -33.83
CA GLY A 276 21.31 -7.70 -35.22
C GLY A 276 20.90 -9.16 -35.50
N ASP A 277 20.35 -9.89 -34.52
CA ASP A 277 19.76 -11.21 -34.73
C ASP A 277 18.35 -11.10 -35.32
N LEU A 278 18.30 -10.65 -36.58
CA LEU A 278 17.06 -10.41 -37.32
C LEU A 278 16.24 -11.70 -37.50
N LYS A 279 16.90 -12.87 -37.53
CA LYS A 279 16.24 -14.18 -37.65
C LYS A 279 15.41 -14.50 -36.41
N THR A 280 15.99 -14.33 -35.22
CA THR A 280 15.25 -14.54 -33.97
C THR A 280 14.13 -13.52 -33.81
N ALA A 281 14.38 -12.26 -34.17
CA ALA A 281 13.36 -11.21 -34.14
C ALA A 281 12.15 -11.55 -35.02
N GLU A 282 12.38 -11.94 -36.28
CA GLU A 282 11.36 -12.35 -37.23
C GLU A 282 10.57 -13.58 -36.76
N ALA A 283 11.26 -14.58 -36.20
CA ALA A 283 10.63 -15.80 -35.69
C ALA A 283 9.67 -15.52 -34.54
N ASP A 284 10.04 -14.63 -33.61
CA ASP A 284 9.18 -14.25 -32.50
C ASP A 284 8.00 -13.39 -32.95
N LEU A 285 8.19 -12.45 -33.88
CA LEU A 285 7.10 -11.64 -34.44
C LEU A 285 6.11 -12.51 -35.22
N THR A 286 6.59 -13.49 -35.98
CA THR A 286 5.74 -14.49 -36.67
C THR A 286 4.93 -15.32 -35.68
N PHE A 287 5.55 -15.76 -34.58
CA PHE A 287 4.85 -16.45 -33.51
C PHE A 287 3.73 -15.58 -32.91
N LEU A 288 4.04 -14.31 -32.62
CA LEU A 288 3.08 -13.37 -32.05
C LEU A 288 1.92 -13.07 -33.00
N GLU A 289 2.19 -12.97 -34.31
CA GLU A 289 1.12 -12.77 -35.30
C GLU A 289 0.16 -13.96 -35.34
N ALA A 290 0.67 -15.19 -35.23
CA ALA A 290 -0.15 -16.40 -35.25
C ALA A 290 -0.92 -16.66 -33.95
N ARG A 291 -0.32 -16.35 -32.80
CA ARG A 291 -0.90 -16.63 -31.46
C ARG A 291 -1.68 -15.46 -30.86
N GLY A 292 -1.40 -14.24 -31.31
CA GLY A 292 -1.91 -13.01 -30.71
C GLY A 292 -1.27 -12.70 -29.34
N GLY A 293 -1.89 -11.77 -28.61
CA GLY A 293 -1.45 -11.31 -27.29
C GLY A 293 -0.80 -9.93 -27.31
N ILE A 294 -0.26 -9.50 -28.44
CA ILE A 294 0.15 -8.13 -28.75
C ILE A 294 -0.70 -7.60 -29.92
N ASP A 295 -0.90 -6.29 -29.98
CA ASP A 295 -1.60 -5.64 -31.10
C ASP A 295 -0.92 -5.98 -32.44
N ARG A 296 -1.70 -6.47 -33.41
CA ARG A 296 -1.22 -6.87 -34.73
C ARG A 296 -0.56 -5.72 -35.49
N ALA A 297 -1.05 -4.49 -35.34
CA ALA A 297 -0.42 -3.32 -35.97
C ALA A 297 1.02 -3.13 -35.49
N LYS A 298 1.27 -3.29 -34.18
CA LYS A 298 2.61 -3.20 -33.59
C LYS A 298 3.52 -4.33 -34.02
N ILE A 299 2.98 -5.55 -34.12
CA ILE A 299 3.73 -6.71 -34.62
C ILE A 299 4.19 -6.42 -36.06
N LEU A 300 3.28 -5.99 -36.95
CA LEU A 300 3.59 -5.68 -38.34
C LEU A 300 4.59 -4.51 -38.48
N ALA A 301 4.43 -3.47 -37.66
CA ALA A 301 5.33 -2.32 -37.66
C ALA A 301 6.76 -2.69 -37.22
N ASN A 302 6.90 -3.46 -36.13
CA ASN A 302 8.22 -3.93 -35.67
C ASN A 302 8.83 -4.93 -36.65
N ARG A 303 8.02 -5.79 -37.28
CA ARG A 303 8.46 -6.70 -38.34
C ARG A 303 9.01 -5.95 -39.55
N ALA A 304 8.36 -4.86 -39.91
CA ALA A 304 8.85 -4.00 -40.98
C ALA A 304 10.16 -3.30 -40.61
N GLY A 305 10.33 -2.90 -39.35
CA GLY A 305 11.61 -2.39 -38.84
C GLY A 305 12.74 -3.41 -38.97
N VAL A 306 12.49 -4.68 -38.57
CA VAL A 306 13.44 -5.80 -38.75
C VAL A 306 13.75 -6.04 -40.23
N THR A 307 12.73 -6.02 -41.08
CA THR A 307 12.86 -6.20 -42.54
C THR A 307 13.68 -5.08 -43.18
N LEU A 308 13.46 -3.83 -42.74
CA LEU A 308 14.19 -2.65 -43.18
C LEU A 308 15.66 -2.71 -42.74
N SER A 309 15.94 -3.13 -41.50
CA SER A 309 17.30 -3.40 -41.02
C SER A 309 18.00 -4.53 -41.79
N GLY A 310 17.24 -5.47 -42.36
CA GLY A 310 17.75 -6.51 -43.26
C GLY A 310 18.00 -6.05 -44.69
N GLY A 311 17.65 -4.80 -45.03
CA GLY A 311 17.85 -4.18 -46.35
C GLY A 311 16.68 -4.31 -47.32
N ASP A 312 15.61 -5.05 -46.99
CA ASP A 312 14.45 -5.21 -47.85
C ASP A 312 13.43 -4.06 -47.64
N SER A 313 13.71 -2.94 -48.31
CA SER A 313 12.89 -1.73 -48.16
C SER A 313 11.49 -1.88 -48.80
N GLU A 314 11.36 -2.61 -49.91
CA GLU A 314 10.07 -2.84 -50.58
C GLU A 314 9.16 -3.77 -49.74
N GLY A 315 9.75 -4.84 -49.17
CA GLY A 315 9.06 -5.70 -48.22
C GLY A 315 8.57 -4.93 -47.00
N ALA A 316 9.42 -4.08 -46.42
CA ALA A 316 9.06 -3.22 -45.28
C ALA A 316 7.91 -2.25 -45.61
N ILE A 317 7.90 -1.61 -46.79
CA ILE A 317 6.80 -0.74 -47.23
C ILE A 317 5.47 -1.49 -47.20
N SER A 318 5.42 -2.72 -47.75
CA SER A 318 4.20 -3.52 -47.79
C SER A 318 3.64 -3.82 -46.39
N GLN A 319 4.53 -4.15 -45.44
CA GLN A 319 4.21 -4.47 -44.06
C GLN A 319 3.75 -3.22 -43.28
N LEU A 320 4.41 -2.08 -43.48
CA LEU A 320 4.02 -0.81 -42.87
C LEU A 320 2.64 -0.32 -43.35
N TRP A 321 2.33 -0.49 -44.64
CA TRP A 321 0.97 -0.24 -45.14
C TRP A 321 -0.06 -1.20 -44.55
N ALA A 322 0.31 -2.45 -44.27
CA ALA A 322 -0.55 -3.37 -43.54
C ALA A 322 -0.78 -2.93 -42.08
N ALA A 323 0.27 -2.48 -41.39
CA ALA A 323 0.14 -1.90 -40.04
C ALA A 323 -0.77 -0.65 -40.05
N ARG A 324 -0.52 0.30 -40.97
CA ARG A 324 -1.29 1.54 -41.10
C ARG A 324 -2.77 1.33 -41.41
N ARG A 325 -3.11 0.26 -42.15
CA ARG A 325 -4.51 -0.13 -42.40
C ARG A 325 -5.24 -0.58 -41.14
N ILE A 326 -4.52 -1.14 -40.17
CA ILE A 326 -5.08 -1.52 -38.87
C ILE A 326 -5.16 -0.29 -37.96
N LYS A 327 -4.09 0.51 -37.91
CA LYS A 327 -4.02 1.70 -37.08
C LYS A 327 -3.34 2.86 -37.83
N GLN A 328 -4.11 3.91 -38.12
CA GLN A 328 -3.69 4.97 -39.04
C GLN A 328 -2.76 6.02 -38.41
N ASP A 329 -2.79 6.14 -37.08
CA ASP A 329 -2.21 7.20 -36.27
C ASP A 329 -1.00 6.70 -35.46
N GLN A 330 0.01 6.17 -36.17
CA GLN A 330 1.25 5.67 -35.57
C GLN A 330 2.45 6.44 -36.11
N ALA A 331 3.10 7.23 -35.24
CA ALA A 331 4.25 8.04 -35.61
C ALA A 331 5.44 7.17 -36.05
N GLU A 332 5.67 6.05 -35.36
CA GLU A 332 6.73 5.08 -35.71
C GLU A 332 6.51 4.45 -37.08
N VAL A 333 5.26 4.13 -37.45
CA VAL A 333 4.92 3.58 -38.77
C VAL A 333 5.16 4.62 -39.86
N ALA A 334 4.74 5.86 -39.66
CA ALA A 334 4.97 6.96 -40.60
C ALA A 334 6.47 7.24 -40.78
N TYR A 335 7.23 7.29 -39.68
CA TYR A 335 8.68 7.46 -39.71
C TYR A 335 9.39 6.33 -40.46
N ASN A 336 9.04 5.07 -40.18
CA ASN A 336 9.62 3.91 -40.86
C ASN A 336 9.24 3.85 -42.34
N LEU A 337 8.03 4.29 -42.72
CA LEU A 337 7.63 4.45 -44.13
C LEU A 337 8.51 5.48 -44.81
N ALA A 338 8.77 6.61 -44.14
CA ALA A 338 9.66 7.64 -44.66
C ALA A 338 11.07 7.10 -44.90
N LEU A 339 11.64 6.35 -43.94
CA LEU A 339 12.95 5.71 -44.11
C LEU A 339 12.97 4.70 -45.28
N ALA A 340 11.95 3.86 -45.40
CA ALA A 340 11.88 2.91 -46.50
C ALA A 340 11.74 3.60 -47.87
N TYR A 341 11.04 4.75 -47.93
CA TYR A 341 10.97 5.58 -49.13
C TYR A 341 12.30 6.27 -49.44
N VAL A 342 13.07 6.70 -48.44
CA VAL A 342 14.43 7.21 -48.65
C VAL A 342 15.30 6.12 -49.28
N ASN A 343 15.28 4.91 -48.73
CA ASN A 343 16.07 3.78 -49.23
C ASN A 343 15.68 3.35 -50.66
N THR A 344 14.47 3.65 -51.10
CA THR A 344 13.96 3.39 -52.46
C THR A 344 13.96 4.64 -53.36
N PHE A 345 14.61 5.73 -52.92
CA PHE A 345 14.72 7.00 -53.64
C PHE A 345 13.39 7.72 -53.96
N GLN A 346 12.33 7.44 -53.20
CA GLN A 346 11.01 8.06 -53.36
C GLN A 346 10.84 9.29 -52.45
N MET A 347 11.67 10.32 -52.67
CA MET A 347 11.83 11.46 -51.75
C MET A 347 10.53 12.24 -51.47
N ASP A 348 9.68 12.45 -52.48
CA ASP A 348 8.40 13.13 -52.27
C ASP A 348 7.48 12.41 -51.28
N LYS A 349 7.52 11.07 -51.28
CA LYS A 349 6.75 10.26 -50.34
C LYS A 349 7.40 10.29 -48.96
N ALA A 350 8.73 10.19 -48.89
CA ALA A 350 9.48 10.28 -47.65
C ALA A 350 9.18 11.59 -46.90
N ASP A 351 9.25 12.74 -47.59
CA ASP A 351 8.99 14.05 -46.99
C ASP A 351 7.59 14.17 -46.40
N ARG A 352 6.57 13.63 -47.09
CA ARG A 352 5.19 13.62 -46.58
C ARG A 352 5.06 12.77 -45.33
N GLU A 353 5.67 11.60 -45.31
CA GLU A 353 5.57 10.68 -44.18
C GLU A 353 6.38 11.18 -42.97
N PHE A 354 7.54 11.81 -43.16
CA PHE A 354 8.27 12.45 -42.05
C PHE A 354 7.44 13.58 -41.42
N ARG A 355 6.82 14.44 -42.24
CA ARG A 355 5.93 15.50 -41.72
C ARG A 355 4.75 14.92 -40.98
N PHE A 356 4.12 13.88 -41.52
CA PHE A 356 3.01 13.20 -40.87
C PHE A 356 3.44 12.57 -39.53
N ALA A 357 4.62 11.96 -39.46
CA ALA A 357 5.16 11.43 -38.22
C ALA A 357 5.40 12.53 -37.16
N GLN A 358 5.93 13.69 -37.60
CA GLN A 358 6.15 14.86 -36.75
C GLN A 358 4.85 15.48 -36.23
N ASP A 359 3.79 15.50 -37.05
CA ASP A 359 2.46 15.98 -36.66
C ASP A 359 1.79 15.05 -35.64
N LEU A 360 2.05 13.74 -35.73
CA LEU A 360 1.49 12.74 -34.81
C LEU A 360 2.16 12.75 -33.43
N ASP A 361 3.49 12.69 -33.37
CA ASP A 361 4.23 12.71 -32.11
C ASP A 361 5.57 13.46 -32.25
N PRO A 362 5.55 14.80 -32.09
CA PRO A 362 6.76 15.60 -32.27
C PRO A 362 7.86 15.27 -31.25
N GLY A 363 7.49 14.80 -30.05
CA GLY A 363 8.44 14.42 -29.02
C GLY A 363 9.17 13.12 -29.35
N ARG A 364 8.43 12.14 -29.90
CA ARG A 364 9.01 10.86 -30.34
C ARG A 364 9.99 11.04 -31.49
N ILE A 365 9.64 11.88 -32.49
CA ILE A 365 10.53 12.17 -33.62
C ILE A 365 11.78 12.92 -33.13
N GLN A 366 11.62 13.92 -32.27
CA GLN A 366 12.75 14.66 -31.71
C GLN A 366 13.74 13.74 -30.97
N GLU A 367 13.24 12.75 -30.23
CA GLU A 367 14.10 11.79 -29.55
C GLU A 367 14.87 10.90 -30.54
N ALA A 368 14.23 10.42 -31.62
CA ALA A 368 14.94 9.64 -32.63
C ALA A 368 15.95 10.47 -33.42
N ASP A 369 15.63 11.72 -33.77
CA ASP A 369 16.58 12.62 -34.42
C ASP A 369 17.79 12.88 -33.51
N ARG A 370 17.56 13.04 -32.20
CA ARG A 370 18.64 13.15 -31.22
C ARG A 370 19.50 11.88 -31.17
N GLN A 371 18.89 10.70 -31.16
CA GLN A 371 19.62 9.43 -31.18
C GLN A 371 20.42 9.25 -32.47
N ARG A 372 19.83 9.59 -33.63
CA ARG A 372 20.50 9.61 -34.92
C ARG A 372 21.73 10.51 -34.92
N LEU A 373 21.62 11.72 -34.36
CA LEU A 373 22.76 12.65 -34.26
C LEU A 373 23.88 12.11 -33.35
N LEU A 374 23.52 11.37 -32.28
CA LEU A 374 24.49 10.79 -31.35
C LEU A 374 25.20 9.55 -31.91
N GLN A 375 24.47 8.70 -32.63
CA GLN A 375 24.97 7.42 -33.14
C GLN A 375 25.53 7.52 -34.57
N GLY A 376 25.22 8.60 -35.30
CA GLY A 376 25.64 8.79 -36.69
C GLY A 376 24.87 7.92 -37.70
N GLU A 377 23.93 7.11 -37.24
CA GLU A 377 23.17 6.17 -38.07
C GLU A 377 21.65 6.40 -37.93
N THR A 378 20.94 6.20 -39.03
CA THR A 378 19.47 6.32 -39.04
C THR A 378 18.87 4.94 -38.85
N GLN A 379 18.26 4.69 -37.70
CA GLN A 379 17.65 3.40 -37.39
C GLN A 379 16.11 3.47 -37.48
N PRO A 380 15.45 2.37 -37.88
CA PRO A 380 14.00 2.31 -37.83
C PRO A 380 13.50 2.42 -36.38
N MET A 381 12.41 3.15 -36.19
CA MET A 381 11.75 3.28 -34.91
C MET A 381 11.04 1.98 -34.51
N ARG A 382 11.01 1.73 -33.20
CA ARG A 382 10.31 0.59 -32.62
C ARG A 382 8.98 1.02 -32.04
N GLU A 383 7.94 0.28 -32.39
CA GLU A 383 6.67 0.31 -31.69
C GLU A 383 6.83 -0.34 -30.31
N GLN A 384 6.52 0.43 -29.28
CA GLN A 384 6.65 0.05 -27.88
C GLN A 384 5.27 -0.32 -27.30
N LEU A 385 5.21 -1.20 -26.29
CA LEU A 385 3.97 -1.35 -25.52
C LEU A 385 3.79 -0.12 -24.63
N GLY A 386 2.61 0.50 -24.72
CA GLY A 386 2.25 1.64 -23.90
C GLY A 386 1.86 1.22 -22.47
N ASN A 387 1.91 2.16 -21.54
CA ASN A 387 1.58 1.90 -20.13
C ASN A 387 0.17 1.29 -19.97
N ALA A 388 -0.81 1.72 -20.77
CA ALA A 388 -2.18 1.19 -20.72
C ALA A 388 -2.24 -0.30 -21.11
N GLU A 389 -1.44 -0.74 -22.07
CA GLU A 389 -1.36 -2.14 -22.50
C GLU A 389 -0.65 -2.99 -21.44
N LEU A 390 0.43 -2.47 -20.85
CA LEU A 390 1.13 -3.12 -19.75
C LEU A 390 0.23 -3.26 -18.51
N TRP A 391 -0.58 -2.25 -18.19
CA TRP A 391 -1.61 -2.33 -17.15
C TRP A 391 -2.70 -3.35 -17.49
N ALA A 392 -3.20 -3.36 -18.74
CA ALA A 392 -4.18 -4.35 -19.17
C ALA A 392 -3.61 -5.78 -19.06
N ALA A 393 -2.34 -5.98 -19.40
CA ALA A 393 -1.65 -7.24 -19.24
C ALA A 393 -1.48 -7.63 -17.75
N ALA A 394 -1.16 -6.66 -16.88
CA ALA A 394 -1.06 -6.89 -15.44
C ALA A 394 -2.37 -7.43 -14.82
N PHE A 395 -3.53 -7.00 -15.31
CA PHE A 395 -4.83 -7.46 -14.82
C PHE A 395 -5.33 -8.75 -15.48
N LYS A 396 -4.93 -9.03 -16.73
CA LYS A 396 -5.41 -10.20 -17.50
C LYS A 396 -4.69 -11.50 -17.17
N VAL A 397 -3.40 -11.44 -16.83
CA VAL A 397 -2.61 -12.66 -16.64
C VAL A 397 -2.96 -13.29 -15.28
N SER A 398 -3.44 -14.53 -15.33
CA SER A 398 -3.58 -15.38 -14.15
C SER A 398 -2.19 -15.88 -13.78
N TRP A 399 -1.45 -15.06 -13.03
CA TRP A 399 -0.13 -15.43 -12.54
C TRP A 399 -0.23 -16.74 -11.75
N PRO A 400 0.66 -17.72 -12.01
CA PRO A 400 0.65 -18.97 -11.25
C PRO A 400 0.68 -18.62 -9.77
N PHE A 401 -0.11 -19.32 -8.96
CA PHE A 401 -0.10 -19.17 -7.51
C PHE A 401 1.28 -19.59 -6.99
N GLN A 402 2.26 -18.68 -7.04
CA GLN A 402 3.39 -18.78 -6.16
C GLN A 402 2.79 -18.66 -4.76
N ARG A 403 3.03 -19.69 -3.93
CA ARG A 403 2.71 -19.61 -2.51
C ARG A 403 3.51 -18.44 -1.98
N PHE A 404 2.89 -17.27 -1.83
CA PHE A 404 3.54 -16.14 -1.21
C PHE A 404 3.98 -16.60 0.19
N PRO A 405 5.29 -16.73 0.44
CA PRO A 405 5.75 -17.17 1.74
C PRO A 405 5.40 -16.05 2.70
N ILE A 406 4.38 -16.28 3.52
CA ILE A 406 3.91 -15.27 4.45
C ILE A 406 5.03 -15.04 5.45
N PRO A 407 5.53 -13.80 5.60
CA PRO A 407 6.55 -13.49 6.59
C PRO A 407 6.12 -14.00 7.96
N MET A 408 7.06 -14.53 8.75
CA MET A 408 6.78 -15.15 10.05
C MET A 408 5.85 -14.30 10.96
N PRO A 409 5.96 -12.95 11.04
CA PRO A 409 5.03 -12.14 11.83
C PRO A 409 3.56 -12.22 11.35
N LEU A 410 3.34 -12.27 10.04
CA LEU A 410 2.00 -12.35 9.46
C LEU A 410 1.43 -13.77 9.54
N ALA A 411 2.28 -14.80 9.55
CA ALA A 411 1.86 -16.19 9.71
C ALA A 411 1.14 -16.40 11.06
N LEU A 412 1.55 -15.68 12.11
CA LEU A 412 0.90 -15.73 13.44
C LEU A 412 -0.57 -15.29 13.44
N LEU A 413 -1.03 -14.59 12.40
CA LEU A 413 -2.43 -14.20 12.27
C LEU A 413 -3.34 -15.40 11.94
N TYR A 414 -2.77 -16.48 11.40
CA TYR A 414 -3.52 -17.57 10.77
C TYR A 414 -3.26 -18.92 11.44
N PRO A 415 -4.22 -19.86 11.37
CA PRO A 415 -4.06 -21.20 11.92
C PRO A 415 -2.89 -21.93 11.27
N ALA A 416 -1.95 -22.43 12.07
CA ALA A 416 -0.73 -23.10 11.64
C ALA A 416 0.07 -22.30 10.59
N GLY A 417 -0.05 -20.97 10.56
CA GLY A 417 0.59 -20.12 9.56
C GLY A 417 -0.05 -20.13 8.17
N ASN A 418 -1.21 -20.78 7.99
CA ASN A 418 -1.86 -20.93 6.69
C ASN A 418 -3.20 -20.16 6.65
N PRO A 419 -3.32 -19.09 5.82
CA PRO A 419 -4.55 -18.30 5.73
C PRO A 419 -5.78 -19.08 5.29
N TRP A 420 -5.58 -20.14 4.49
CA TRP A 420 -6.68 -20.95 4.00
C TRP A 420 -7.35 -21.78 5.08
N LEU A 421 -6.63 -22.06 6.18
CA LEU A 421 -7.21 -22.72 7.35
C LEU A 421 -8.08 -21.77 8.19
N LEU A 422 -8.08 -20.47 7.92
CA LEU A 422 -8.83 -19.50 8.71
C LEU A 422 -10.35 -19.75 8.66
N TRP A 423 -10.93 -19.94 7.47
CA TRP A 423 -12.37 -20.14 7.33
C TRP A 423 -12.88 -21.41 8.02
N PRO A 424 -12.29 -22.61 7.81
CA PRO A 424 -12.72 -23.79 8.56
C PRO A 424 -12.51 -23.58 10.07
N ALA A 425 -11.40 -22.96 10.50
CA ALA A 425 -11.18 -22.68 11.92
C ALA A 425 -12.23 -21.73 12.52
N LEU A 426 -12.64 -20.67 11.80
CA LEU A 426 -13.71 -19.77 12.21
C LEU A 426 -15.07 -20.48 12.27
N LEU A 427 -15.35 -21.40 11.35
CA LEU A 427 -16.57 -22.21 11.36
C LEU A 427 -16.64 -23.13 12.59
N PHE A 428 -15.56 -23.87 12.86
CA PHE A 428 -15.47 -24.72 14.07
C PHE A 428 -15.50 -23.89 15.35
N ALA A 429 -14.83 -22.74 15.38
CA ALA A 429 -14.89 -21.79 16.48
C ALA A 429 -16.33 -21.29 16.71
N GLY A 430 -17.07 -20.98 15.64
CA GLY A 430 -18.48 -20.61 15.72
C GLY A 430 -19.36 -21.71 16.33
N LEU A 431 -19.16 -22.97 15.93
CA LEU A 431 -19.86 -24.12 16.51
C LEU A 431 -19.51 -24.30 17.99
N ALA A 432 -18.23 -24.21 18.35
CA ALA A 432 -17.77 -24.31 19.73
C ALA A 432 -18.36 -23.19 20.61
N VAL A 433 -18.39 -21.95 20.09
CA VAL A 433 -19.03 -20.79 20.74
C VAL A 433 -20.53 -21.01 20.92
N LEU A 434 -21.22 -21.60 19.94
CA LEU A 434 -22.65 -21.90 20.04
C LEU A 434 -22.95 -22.94 21.14
N LEU A 435 -22.14 -24.00 21.22
CA LEU A 435 -22.26 -25.04 22.25
C LEU A 435 -21.92 -24.50 23.65
N LEU A 436 -20.78 -23.82 23.79
CA LEU A 436 -20.34 -23.23 25.07
C LEU A 436 -21.28 -22.13 25.53
N GLY A 437 -21.70 -21.29 24.59
CA GLY A 437 -22.73 -20.29 24.78
C GLY A 437 -23.97 -20.93 25.38
N ARG A 438 -24.56 -21.98 24.77
CA ARG A 438 -25.80 -22.63 25.26
C ARG A 438 -25.72 -22.97 26.75
N ARG A 439 -24.56 -23.41 27.23
CA ARG A 439 -24.31 -23.68 28.65
C ARG A 439 -24.17 -22.41 29.50
N LEU A 440 -23.49 -21.39 28.99
CA LEU A 440 -23.29 -20.12 29.69
C LEU A 440 -24.53 -19.21 29.69
N ARG A 441 -25.48 -19.39 28.76
CA ARG A 441 -26.69 -18.57 28.58
C ARG A 441 -27.54 -18.44 29.85
N GLY A 442 -27.53 -19.47 30.70
CA GLY A 442 -28.20 -19.45 32.00
C GLY A 442 -27.61 -18.45 33.00
N LEU A 443 -26.32 -18.10 32.83
CA LEU A 443 -25.57 -17.13 33.62
C LEU A 443 -25.55 -15.80 32.86
N ARG A 444 -26.52 -14.91 33.12
CA ARG A 444 -26.48 -13.55 32.56
C ARG A 444 -25.31 -12.79 33.18
N LEU A 445 -24.24 -12.60 32.42
CA LEU A 445 -23.02 -11.90 32.83
C LEU A 445 -23.14 -10.39 32.56
N ARG A 446 -22.67 -9.57 33.50
CA ARG A 446 -22.65 -8.10 33.43
C ARG A 446 -21.46 -7.55 34.21
N SER A 447 -21.12 -6.28 33.99
CA SER A 447 -20.19 -5.56 34.86
C SER A 447 -20.97 -4.82 35.97
N CYS A 448 -20.38 -4.73 37.15
CA CYS A 448 -20.91 -3.92 38.25
C CYS A 448 -20.95 -2.46 37.81
N SER A 449 -22.11 -1.80 37.95
CA SER A 449 -22.29 -0.42 37.47
C SER A 449 -21.46 0.64 38.22
N ARG A 450 -20.74 0.25 39.28
CA ARG A 450 -19.91 1.15 40.08
C ARG A 450 -18.42 0.85 39.96
N CYS A 451 -18.00 -0.38 40.20
CA CYS A 451 -16.58 -0.75 40.22
C CYS A 451 -16.11 -1.51 38.97
N GLY A 452 -17.01 -1.83 38.03
CA GLY A 452 -16.65 -2.59 36.82
C GLY A 452 -16.41 -4.09 37.00
N ARG A 453 -16.32 -4.59 38.25
CA ARG A 453 -16.11 -6.02 38.54
C ARG A 453 -17.15 -6.90 37.83
N SER A 454 -16.71 -8.02 37.24
CA SER A 454 -17.59 -8.99 36.61
C SER A 454 -18.55 -9.61 37.64
N ILE A 455 -19.83 -9.64 37.28
CA ILE A 455 -20.92 -10.19 38.09
C ILE A 455 -21.89 -10.99 37.21
N CYS A 456 -22.41 -12.10 37.73
CA CYS A 456 -23.44 -12.89 37.07
C CYS A 456 -24.83 -12.66 37.69
N ARG A 457 -25.87 -13.30 37.12
CA ARG A 457 -27.25 -13.28 37.64
C ARG A 457 -27.35 -13.72 39.11
N ARG A 458 -26.44 -14.55 39.61
CA ARG A 458 -26.41 -15.03 40.99
C ARG A 458 -25.73 -14.04 41.96
N CYS A 459 -24.71 -13.33 41.48
CA CYS A 459 -23.93 -12.41 42.31
C CYS A 459 -24.45 -10.97 42.30
N VAL A 460 -25.39 -10.66 41.39
CA VAL A 460 -25.92 -9.29 41.25
C VAL A 460 -26.85 -8.94 42.41
N VAL A 461 -26.51 -7.87 43.11
CA VAL A 461 -27.38 -7.25 44.09
C VAL A 461 -28.07 -6.06 43.43
N ARG A 462 -29.40 -6.07 43.40
CA ARG A 462 -30.17 -4.94 42.87
C ARG A 462 -30.38 -3.88 43.94
N VAL A 463 -29.98 -2.65 43.63
CA VAL A 463 -30.29 -1.46 44.42
C VAL A 463 -30.93 -0.46 43.47
N GLY A 464 -32.23 -0.22 43.61
CA GLY A 464 -33.06 0.45 42.60
C GLY A 464 -33.02 -0.28 41.26
N TYR A 465 -32.74 0.45 40.17
CA TYR A 465 -32.65 -0.08 38.80
C TYR A 465 -31.23 -0.60 38.42
N ARG A 466 -30.31 -0.77 39.37
CA ARG A 466 -28.89 -1.06 39.12
C ARG A 466 -28.50 -2.45 39.57
N GLY A 467 -27.59 -3.09 38.82
CA GLY A 467 -26.90 -4.29 39.26
C GLY A 467 -25.52 -3.96 39.82
N LEU A 468 -25.32 -4.20 41.12
CA LEU A 468 -24.06 -3.98 41.83
C LEU A 468 -23.47 -5.32 42.30
N CYS A 469 -22.14 -5.35 42.50
CA CYS A 469 -21.52 -6.43 43.28
C CYS A 469 -21.84 -6.25 44.77
N GLY A 470 -21.71 -7.32 45.55
CA GLY A 470 -22.04 -7.32 46.99
C GLY A 470 -21.37 -6.20 47.78
N SER A 471 -20.07 -5.96 47.58
CA SER A 471 -19.33 -4.89 48.26
C SER A 471 -19.79 -3.49 47.88
N CYS A 472 -20.08 -3.25 46.60
CA CYS A 472 -20.61 -1.96 46.16
C CYS A 472 -22.04 -1.73 46.66
N ALA A 473 -22.87 -2.77 46.70
CA ALA A 473 -24.23 -2.69 47.21
C ALA A 473 -24.24 -2.37 48.71
N ALA A 474 -23.38 -3.02 49.50
CA ALA A 474 -23.22 -2.74 50.92
C ALA A 474 -22.82 -1.27 51.16
N MET A 475 -21.85 -0.76 50.40
CA MET A 475 -21.40 0.64 50.51
C MET A 475 -22.49 1.65 50.11
N VAL A 476 -23.32 1.34 49.12
CA VAL A 476 -24.44 2.23 48.73
C VAL A 476 -25.51 2.23 49.82
N ARG A 477 -25.90 1.06 50.33
CA ARG A 477 -26.89 0.94 51.41
C ARG A 477 -26.45 1.66 52.68
N ALA A 478 -25.17 1.58 53.04
CA ALA A 478 -24.61 2.23 54.23
C ALA A 478 -24.64 3.78 54.17
N ARG A 479 -24.75 4.40 52.98
CA ARG A 479 -24.70 5.87 52.81
C ARG A 479 -26.06 6.56 52.67
N GLY A 480 -27.18 5.83 52.73
CA GLY A 480 -28.54 6.39 52.74
C GLY A 480 -29.04 7.01 51.42
N ARG A 481 -30.36 7.32 51.38
CA ARG A 481 -31.15 7.69 50.17
C ARG A 481 -30.61 8.90 49.37
N GLY A 482 -29.84 9.80 49.98
CA GLY A 482 -29.27 10.98 49.32
C GLY A 482 -28.10 10.67 48.35
N TRP A 483 -27.39 9.56 48.57
CA TRP A 483 -26.25 9.14 47.72
C TRP A 483 -26.69 8.45 46.42
N ASP A 484 -27.89 7.86 46.39
CA ASP A 484 -28.44 7.20 45.22
C ASP A 484 -28.68 8.17 44.05
N ARG A 485 -28.96 9.47 44.30
CA ARG A 485 -29.18 10.50 43.26
C ARG A 485 -27.90 10.95 42.54
N LYS A 486 -26.77 11.18 43.23
CA LYS A 486 -25.47 11.48 42.58
C LYS A 486 -24.96 10.30 41.77
N LEU A 487 -25.21 9.08 42.24
CA LEU A 487 -24.91 7.88 41.49
C LEU A 487 -25.91 7.66 40.34
N ALA A 488 -27.21 8.01 40.49
CA ALA A 488 -28.32 7.80 39.54
C ALA A 488 -28.00 8.22 38.09
N LEU A 489 -27.26 9.31 37.97
CA LEU A 489 -26.87 9.96 36.72
C LEU A 489 -25.92 9.09 35.86
N ARG A 490 -25.22 8.13 36.49
CA ARG A 490 -24.38 7.15 35.77
C ARG A 490 -25.17 6.08 34.99
N ARG A 491 -26.52 6.07 35.01
CA ARG A 491 -27.34 5.14 34.19
C ARG A 491 -27.10 5.32 32.70
N TYR A 492 -26.69 6.51 32.27
CA TYR A 492 -26.51 6.87 30.86
C TYR A 492 -25.10 6.63 30.30
N TYR A 493 -24.08 6.38 31.13
CA TYR A 493 -22.68 6.26 30.66
C TYR A 493 -21.94 5.09 31.34
N PRO A 494 -22.03 3.87 30.80
CA PRO A 494 -21.26 2.73 31.26
C PRO A 494 -19.81 2.84 30.76
N GLY A 495 -18.90 3.34 31.60
CA GLY A 495 -17.48 3.43 31.23
C GLY A 495 -16.66 4.51 31.95
N GLY A 496 -17.27 5.30 32.85
CA GLY A 496 -16.54 6.31 33.61
C GLY A 496 -15.35 5.70 34.38
N PRO A 497 -14.15 6.31 34.31
CA PRO A 497 -12.94 5.74 34.87
C PRO A 497 -13.04 5.49 36.38
N MET A 498 -12.22 4.54 36.81
CA MET A 498 -11.96 4.17 38.18
C MET A 498 -11.56 5.43 38.98
N GLU A 499 -12.50 6.01 39.71
CA GLU A 499 -12.33 7.27 40.45
C GLU A 499 -11.54 7.06 41.77
N ARG A 500 -10.42 6.34 41.72
CA ARG A 500 -9.60 6.06 42.91
C ARG A 500 -8.11 6.37 42.80
N GLY A 501 -7.67 7.15 41.81
CA GLY A 501 -6.27 7.58 41.72
C GLY A 501 -6.09 9.00 41.19
N ARG A 502 -5.05 9.68 41.71
CA ARG A 502 -4.54 11.01 41.30
C ARG A 502 -4.27 11.12 39.78
N TRP A 503 -4.22 9.99 39.08
CA TRP A 503 -3.87 9.82 37.67
C TRP A 503 -5.07 9.66 36.72
N ALA A 504 -6.32 9.64 37.22
CA ALA A 504 -7.52 9.45 36.40
C ALA A 504 -7.67 10.37 35.17
N PRO A 505 -7.28 11.67 35.20
CA PRO A 505 -7.32 12.51 33.99
C PRO A 505 -6.14 12.29 33.04
N LEU A 506 -5.00 11.78 33.54
CA LEU A 506 -3.79 11.53 32.75
C LEU A 506 -3.87 10.20 31.98
N THR A 507 -4.61 9.21 32.51
CA THR A 507 -4.77 7.89 31.85
C THR A 507 -5.26 7.91 30.40
N PRO A 508 -6.32 8.67 30.01
CA PRO A 508 -6.73 8.73 28.61
C PRO A 508 -5.75 9.51 27.72
N ILE A 509 -4.98 10.44 28.29
CA ILE A 509 -3.97 11.22 27.56
C ILE A 509 -2.79 10.31 27.22
N LEU A 510 -2.20 9.65 28.21
CA LEU A 510 -1.09 8.71 28.01
C LEU A 510 -1.51 7.54 27.12
N ALA A 511 -2.70 6.98 27.32
CA ALA A 511 -3.23 5.92 26.46
C ALA A 511 -3.46 6.38 25.00
N GLY A 512 -3.83 7.65 24.80
CA GLY A 512 -3.99 8.24 23.47
C GLY A 512 -2.68 8.41 22.70
N PHE A 513 -1.55 8.62 23.39
CA PHE A 513 -0.23 8.65 22.75
C PHE A 513 0.34 7.25 22.49
N ILE A 514 0.09 6.28 23.38
CA ILE A 514 0.59 4.91 23.18
C ILE A 514 -0.18 4.21 22.06
N ILE A 515 -1.52 4.35 22.04
CA ILE A 515 -2.38 3.80 21.00
C ILE A 515 -3.38 4.90 20.59
N PRO A 516 -3.05 5.74 19.60
CA PRO A 516 -4.01 6.70 19.05
C PRO A 516 -5.30 6.00 18.64
N GLY A 517 -6.45 6.45 19.15
CA GLY A 517 -7.75 5.79 18.95
C GLY A 517 -8.16 4.78 20.02
N GLY A 518 -7.23 4.30 20.86
CA GLY A 518 -7.51 3.38 21.95
C GLY A 518 -8.55 3.90 22.96
N PRO A 519 -8.44 5.15 23.45
CA PRO A 519 -9.44 5.75 24.33
C PRO A 519 -10.85 5.77 23.72
N GLN A 520 -10.98 6.04 22.42
CA GLN A 520 -12.26 6.07 21.69
C GLN A 520 -12.88 4.68 21.63
N VAL A 521 -12.09 3.63 21.38
CA VAL A 521 -12.57 2.24 21.43
C VAL A 521 -13.12 1.90 22.81
N VAL A 522 -12.40 2.26 23.87
CA VAL A 522 -12.84 2.03 25.27
C VAL A 522 -14.11 2.82 25.61
N GLN A 523 -14.27 4.02 25.05
CA GLN A 523 -15.44 4.88 25.19
C GLN A 523 -16.62 4.50 24.25
N GLU A 524 -16.59 3.32 23.63
CA GLU A 524 -17.65 2.80 22.73
C GLU A 524 -17.83 3.67 21.45
N ARG A 525 -16.81 4.46 21.07
CA ARG A 525 -16.73 5.23 19.82
C ARG A 525 -15.86 4.50 18.79
N GLU A 526 -16.31 3.31 18.45
CA GLU A 526 -15.54 2.31 17.71
C GLU A 526 -15.04 2.78 16.33
N LEU A 527 -15.89 3.43 15.53
CA LEU A 527 -15.50 3.91 14.19
C LEU A 527 -14.42 4.99 14.26
N ARG A 528 -14.52 5.92 15.22
CA ARG A 528 -13.50 6.96 15.42
C ARG A 528 -12.20 6.35 15.92
N GLY A 529 -12.29 5.43 16.88
CA GLY A 529 -11.14 4.69 17.37
C GLY A 529 -10.42 3.92 16.27
N PHE A 530 -11.17 3.19 15.44
CA PHE A 530 -10.61 2.47 14.29
C PHE A 530 -9.89 3.41 13.32
N PHE A 531 -10.49 4.55 12.97
CA PHE A 531 -9.85 5.54 12.08
C PHE A 531 -8.52 6.05 12.64
N TYR A 532 -8.48 6.43 13.92
CA TYR A 532 -7.24 6.87 14.56
C TYR A 532 -6.18 5.76 14.61
N ILE A 533 -6.57 4.51 14.92
CA ILE A 533 -5.65 3.38 14.95
C ILE A 533 -5.13 3.08 13.54
N ALA A 534 -5.97 3.11 12.51
CA ALA A 534 -5.58 2.89 11.12
C ALA A 534 -4.61 3.96 10.62
N ALA A 535 -4.91 5.23 10.89
CA ALA A 535 -4.00 6.33 10.55
C ALA A 535 -2.67 6.23 11.30
N ALA A 536 -2.69 5.85 12.59
CA ALA A 536 -1.48 5.66 13.37
C ALA A 536 -0.66 4.45 12.90
N SER A 537 -1.34 3.38 12.48
CA SER A 537 -0.73 2.18 11.89
C SER A 537 -0.05 2.52 10.57
N LEU A 538 -0.70 3.31 9.71
CA LEU A 538 -0.10 3.82 8.47
C LEU A 538 1.18 4.61 8.74
N SER A 539 1.13 5.56 9.69
CA SER A 539 2.34 6.31 10.09
C SER A 539 3.44 5.40 10.64
N ALA A 540 3.07 4.39 11.44
CA ALA A 540 4.04 3.42 11.97
C ALA A 540 4.69 2.58 10.87
N PHE A 541 3.92 2.09 9.90
CA PHE A 541 4.48 1.34 8.76
C PHE A 541 5.41 2.20 7.91
N LEU A 542 5.04 3.45 7.63
CA LEU A 542 5.93 4.39 6.94
C LEU A 542 7.27 4.59 7.68
N LEU A 543 7.27 4.58 9.02
CA LEU A 543 8.51 4.64 9.81
C LEU A 543 9.33 3.34 9.72
N ILE A 544 8.67 2.20 9.89
CA ILE A 544 9.33 0.89 9.89
C ILE A 544 10.00 0.62 8.54
N HIS A 545 9.35 1.00 7.44
CA HIS A 545 9.89 0.84 6.10
C HIS A 545 10.83 1.96 5.66
N GLY A 546 10.97 3.03 6.44
CA GLY A 546 11.73 4.22 6.02
C GLY A 546 11.14 4.88 4.77
N GLY A 547 9.82 4.77 4.56
CA GLY A 547 9.14 5.17 3.34
C GLY A 547 8.16 4.11 2.85
N LEU A 548 8.19 3.82 1.54
CA LEU A 548 7.31 2.85 0.89
C LEU A 548 7.92 1.42 0.92
N PRO A 549 7.09 0.37 1.12
CA PRO A 549 7.57 -0.98 1.48
C PRO A 549 8.35 -1.73 0.38
N PHE A 550 8.04 -1.54 -0.90
CA PHE A 550 8.83 -2.06 -2.01
C PHE A 550 9.83 -1.03 -2.53
N PRO A 551 11.14 -1.38 -2.58
CA PRO A 551 12.17 -0.62 -3.26
C PRO A 551 12.02 -0.72 -4.80
N GLY A 552 10.92 -0.20 -5.33
CA GLY A 552 10.77 0.19 -6.74
C GLY A 552 10.55 1.70 -6.90
N LEU A 553 10.62 2.43 -5.79
CA LEU A 553 10.97 3.85 -5.72
C LEU A 553 12.43 4.03 -5.26
N GLY A 554 13.27 3.03 -5.50
CA GLY A 554 14.69 3.04 -5.19
C GLY A 554 15.22 1.62 -5.24
N GLY A 555 15.54 1.15 -6.44
CA GLY A 555 16.00 -0.20 -6.71
C GLY A 555 17.24 -0.23 -7.59
N GLY A 556 18.13 0.73 -7.37
CA GLY A 556 19.57 0.55 -7.33
C GLY A 556 20.01 1.15 -6.01
N ASP A 557 20.66 0.36 -5.16
CA ASP A 557 21.49 0.77 -4.03
C ASP A 557 21.29 2.18 -3.44
N LEU A 558 20.17 2.39 -2.72
CA LEU A 558 20.05 3.43 -1.69
C LEU A 558 20.89 3.07 -0.45
N VAL A 559 22.11 2.56 -0.64
CA VAL A 559 23.10 2.40 0.44
C VAL A 559 23.50 3.77 0.97
N VAL A 560 23.44 4.81 0.12
CA VAL A 560 23.89 6.17 0.46
C VAL A 560 22.95 6.91 1.40
N PHE A 561 21.65 6.66 1.31
CA PHE A 561 20.64 7.46 1.99
C PHE A 561 19.65 6.63 2.81
N LYS A 562 20.11 5.48 3.33
CA LYS A 562 19.44 4.79 4.46
C LYS A 562 19.14 5.71 5.65
N ASN A 563 19.80 6.88 5.73
CA ASN A 563 19.64 7.81 6.84
C ASN A 563 19.10 9.20 6.52
N ASN A 564 19.02 9.70 5.29
CA ASN A 564 18.51 11.06 5.05
C ASN A 564 18.09 11.32 3.60
N ALA A 565 17.06 12.15 3.40
CA ALA A 565 16.69 12.80 2.15
C ALA A 565 15.93 11.99 1.07
N VAL A 566 14.63 12.34 1.00
CA VAL A 566 13.64 12.09 -0.07
C VAL A 566 13.07 10.67 -0.13
N GLY A 567 12.38 10.36 0.95
CA GLY A 567 11.37 9.31 1.00
C GLY A 567 10.60 9.36 2.32
N LEU A 568 10.12 10.55 2.72
CA LEU A 568 9.61 10.86 4.08
C LEU A 568 10.72 10.73 5.14
N SER A 569 11.37 11.87 5.49
CA SER A 569 12.11 11.93 6.76
C SER A 569 11.23 11.33 7.87
N PRO A 570 11.78 10.52 8.79
CA PRO A 570 11.01 9.95 9.91
C PRO A 570 10.26 11.03 10.70
N PHE A 571 10.69 12.29 10.56
CA PHE A 571 9.96 13.46 11.01
C PHE A 571 8.47 13.48 10.64
N TRP A 572 8.10 13.24 9.38
CA TRP A 572 6.69 13.37 8.95
C TRP A 572 5.78 12.29 9.54
N PRO A 573 6.15 11.00 9.50
CA PRO A 573 5.33 9.99 10.13
C PRO A 573 5.35 10.07 11.68
N ILE A 574 6.47 10.47 12.30
CA ILE A 574 6.53 10.73 13.76
C ILE A 574 5.58 11.87 14.12
N LEU A 575 5.66 13.00 13.39
CA LEU A 575 4.80 14.16 13.60
C LEU A 575 3.33 13.78 13.39
N GLY A 576 3.03 13.01 12.33
CA GLY A 576 1.69 12.48 12.08
C GLY A 576 1.17 11.63 13.24
N TYR A 577 1.97 10.70 13.75
CA TYR A 577 1.64 9.87 14.90
C TYR A 577 1.38 10.71 16.17
N LEU A 578 2.23 11.70 16.44
CA LEU A 578 2.08 12.61 17.58
C LEU A 578 0.82 13.48 17.46
N ILE A 579 0.50 14.01 16.27
CA ILE A 579 -0.71 14.78 16.00
C ILE A 579 -1.96 13.91 16.21
N LEU A 580 -1.93 12.65 15.75
CA LEU A 580 -3.02 11.69 15.96
C LEU A 580 -3.18 11.37 17.44
N GLY A 581 -2.09 11.17 18.17
CA GLY A 581 -2.10 10.93 19.62
C GLY A 581 -2.68 12.11 20.40
N LEU A 582 -2.25 13.34 20.08
CA LEU A 582 -2.75 14.57 20.69
C LEU A 582 -4.24 14.78 20.39
N SER A 583 -4.65 14.58 19.14
CA SER A 583 -6.05 14.70 18.70
C SER A 583 -6.94 13.69 19.41
N SER A 584 -6.46 12.43 19.47
CA SER A 584 -7.12 11.34 20.17
C SER A 584 -7.28 11.65 21.67
N ALA A 585 -6.22 12.09 22.34
CA ALA A 585 -6.23 12.46 23.75
C ALA A 585 -7.18 13.65 24.02
N ARG A 586 -7.10 14.71 23.22
CA ARG A 586 -7.96 15.90 23.35
C ARG A 586 -9.43 15.53 23.23
N GLU A 587 -9.80 14.73 22.23
CA GLU A 587 -11.17 14.30 22.03
C GLU A 587 -11.67 13.45 23.21
N ALA A 588 -10.85 12.52 23.70
CA ALA A 588 -11.18 11.67 24.84
C ALA A 588 -11.45 12.49 26.11
N VAL A 589 -10.63 13.51 26.38
CA VAL A 589 -10.79 14.43 27.52
C VAL A 589 -12.04 15.30 27.38
N LEU A 590 -12.26 15.89 26.19
CA LEU A 590 -13.45 16.70 25.94
C LEU A 590 -14.73 15.89 26.08
N ASN A 591 -14.72 14.63 25.64
CA ASN A 591 -15.85 13.74 25.80
C ASN A 591 -16.08 13.39 27.27
N GLN A 592 -15.03 13.10 28.02
CA GLN A 592 -15.13 12.87 29.47
C GLN A 592 -15.68 14.09 30.22
N LYS A 593 -15.26 15.30 29.82
CA LYS A 593 -15.79 16.56 30.36
C LYS A 593 -17.27 16.73 30.04
N ARG A 594 -17.67 16.56 28.77
CA ARG A 594 -19.08 16.63 28.34
C ARG A 594 -19.96 15.62 29.09
N GLN A 595 -19.45 14.42 29.33
CA GLN A 595 -20.14 13.39 30.13
C GLN A 595 -20.31 13.81 31.60
N ARG A 596 -19.30 14.46 32.19
CA ARG A 596 -19.39 15.01 33.55
C ARG A 596 -20.41 16.14 33.63
N ASP A 597 -20.38 17.06 32.66
CA ASP A 597 -21.26 18.24 32.64
C ASP A 597 -22.74 17.83 32.47
N VAL A 598 -23.04 16.87 31.59
CA VAL A 598 -24.39 16.29 31.45
C VAL A 598 -24.84 15.60 32.75
N ALA A 599 -23.94 14.88 33.42
CA ALA A 599 -24.26 14.26 34.70
C ALA A 599 -24.55 15.32 35.78
N VAL A 600 -23.81 16.43 35.82
CA VAL A 600 -24.05 17.53 36.75
C VAL A 600 -25.39 18.21 36.45
N TRP A 601 -25.67 18.52 35.19
CA TRP A 601 -26.90 19.22 34.75
C TRP A 601 -28.18 18.45 35.10
N ILE A 602 -28.26 17.15 34.76
CA ILE A 602 -29.41 16.30 35.14
C ILE A 602 -29.52 16.19 36.69
N GLY A 603 -28.40 16.27 37.40
CA GLY A 603 -28.37 16.27 38.87
C GLY A 603 -28.88 17.57 39.52
N THR A 604 -28.74 18.70 38.82
CA THR A 604 -29.18 20.02 39.30
C THR A 604 -30.62 20.34 38.90
N GLU A 605 -31.08 19.97 37.72
CA GLU A 605 -32.48 20.21 37.30
C GLU A 605 -33.46 19.18 37.86
N GLY A 606 -33.03 17.93 38.10
CA GLY A 606 -33.81 16.96 38.87
C GLY A 606 -34.08 17.37 40.33
N LYS A 607 -33.45 18.45 40.83
CA LYS A 607 -33.79 19.12 42.10
C LYS A 607 -34.89 20.18 41.97
N LYS A 608 -35.17 20.68 40.76
CA LYS A 608 -36.21 21.71 40.53
C LYS A 608 -37.57 21.11 40.15
N VAL A 609 -37.60 19.84 39.72
CA VAL A 609 -38.82 19.14 39.24
C VAL A 609 -39.37 18.14 40.27
N ALA A 610 -38.71 17.95 41.41
CA ALA A 610 -39.13 17.09 42.51
C ALA A 610 -39.01 17.84 43.83
#